data_AF-A0A3M2FTZ6-F1
#
_entry.id   AF-A0A3M2FTZ6-F1
#
_cell.length_a   1.000
_cell.length_b   1.000
_cell.length_c   1.000
_cell.angle_alpha   90.00
_cell.angle_beta   90.00
_cell.angle_gamma   90.00
#
_symmetry.space_group_name_H-M   'P 1'
#
loop_
_entity.id
_entity.type
_entity.pdbx_description
1 polymer ?
#
loop_
_entity_poly.entity_id
_entity_poly.type
_entity_poly.pdbx_seq_one_letter_code
_entity_poly.pdbx_strand_id
1 'polypeptide(L)'
;MQYRTVDSIPLHSHPSADEIVEQLLRDQDYLLNKEIKQRVTELNQLLLKAHHQKMKVELRTAQFDTMDGSTVTYLDVKLYKQL
;
A
#
# COMPACT_ATOMS: atom_id res chain seq x y z
N MET A 1 -52.96 25.45 -26.57
CA MET A 1 -52.71 24.25 -25.75
C MET A 1 -51.21 24.01 -25.77
N GLN A 2 -50.53 24.28 -24.65
CA GLN A 2 -49.08 24.28 -24.53
C GLN A 2 -48.54 22.83 -24.50
N TYR A 3 -47.56 22.52 -25.34
CA TYR A 3 -46.80 21.28 -25.25
C TYR A 3 -45.83 21.40 -24.08
N ARG A 4 -46.03 20.56 -23.07
CA ARG A 4 -45.15 20.45 -21.90
C ARG A 4 -43.85 19.78 -22.35
N THR A 5 -42.79 20.58 -22.51
CA THR A 5 -41.42 20.08 -22.69
C THR A 5 -41.11 19.20 -21.49
N VAL A 6 -40.88 17.91 -21.75
CA VAL A 6 -40.43 16.98 -20.72
C VAL A 6 -38.99 17.37 -20.42
N ASP A 7 -38.74 17.89 -19.22
CA ASP A 7 -37.38 18.16 -18.75
C ASP A 7 -36.57 16.87 -18.89
N SER A 8 -35.64 16.86 -19.84
CA SER A 8 -34.67 15.80 -20.00
C SER A 8 -33.81 15.77 -18.74
N ILE A 9 -34.11 14.80 -17.86
CA ILE A 9 -33.30 14.47 -16.70
C ILE A 9 -31.86 14.27 -17.19
N PRO A 10 -30.86 15.00 -16.67
CA PRO A 10 -29.48 14.74 -17.04
C PRO A 10 -29.17 13.31 -16.63
N LEU A 11 -28.86 12.47 -17.62
CA LEU A 11 -28.35 11.12 -17.41
C LEU A 11 -27.11 11.30 -16.54
N HIS A 12 -27.21 10.99 -15.25
CA HIS A 12 -26.07 11.03 -14.35
C HIS A 12 -24.97 10.20 -15.00
N SER A 13 -23.90 10.90 -15.37
CA SER A 13 -22.74 10.38 -16.08
C SER A 13 -22.21 9.19 -15.29
N HIS A 14 -22.53 7.98 -15.76
CA HIS A 14 -21.83 6.81 -15.26
C HIS A 14 -20.35 7.04 -15.57
N PRO A 15 -19.47 6.96 -14.55
CA PRO A 15 -18.05 7.11 -14.80
C PRO A 15 -17.65 6.10 -15.87
N SER A 16 -16.90 6.59 -16.85
CA SER A 16 -16.35 5.74 -17.89
C SER A 16 -15.49 4.65 -17.25
N ALA A 17 -15.36 3.50 -17.91
CA ALA A 17 -14.52 2.42 -17.41
C ALA A 17 -13.08 2.90 -17.13
N ASP A 18 -12.58 3.85 -17.92
CA ASP A 18 -11.26 4.46 -17.75
C ASP A 18 -11.16 5.28 -16.45
N GLU A 19 -12.17 6.09 -16.13
CA GLU A 19 -12.22 6.84 -14.86
C GLU A 19 -12.28 5.90 -13.65
N ILE A 20 -13.02 4.80 -13.75
CA ILE A 20 -13.08 3.77 -12.70
C ILE A 20 -11.70 3.11 -12.52
N VAL A 21 -11.03 2.74 -13.61
CA VAL A 21 -9.69 2.14 -13.57
C VAL A 21 -8.68 3.11 -12.98
N GLU A 22 -8.69 4.39 -13.36
CA GLU A 22 -7.79 5.40 -12.80
C GLU A 22 -8.02 5.59 -11.30
N GLN A 23 -9.28 5.63 -10.86
CA GLN A 23 -9.61 5.72 -9.45
C GLN A 23 -9.13 4.48 -8.67
N LEU A 24 -9.32 3.28 -9.21
CA LEU A 24 -8.84 2.05 -8.59
C LEU A 24 -7.31 2.00 -8.47
N LEU A 25 -6.58 2.46 -9.49
CA LEU A 25 -5.11 2.55 -9.43
C LEU A 25 -4.65 3.54 -8.35
N ARG A 26 -5.29 4.70 -8.25
CA ARG A 26 -4.99 5.69 -7.20
C ARG A 26 -5.31 5.14 -5.81
N ASP A 27 -6.41 4.44 -5.66
CA ASP A 27 -6.81 3.81 -4.39
C ASP A 27 -5.81 2.71 -4.00
N GLN A 28 -5.34 1.91 -4.96
CA GLN A 28 -4.29 0.91 -4.74
C GLN A 28 -2.99 1.56 -4.27
N ASP A 29 -2.53 2.62 -4.95
CA ASP A 29 -1.32 3.36 -4.58
C ASP A 29 -1.44 4.00 -3.19
N TYR A 30 -2.62 4.52 -2.86
CA TYR A 30 -2.90 5.08 -1.54
C TYR A 30 -2.83 4.01 -0.45
N LEU A 31 -3.48 2.86 -0.66
CA LEU A 31 -3.48 1.75 0.30
C LEU A 31 -2.07 1.18 0.49
N LEU A 32 -1.32 1.00 -0.61
CA LEU A 32 0.07 0.55 -0.57
C LEU A 32 0.95 1.51 0.23
N ASN A 33 0.84 2.82 -0.03
CA ASN A 33 1.58 3.84 0.73
C ASN A 33 1.21 3.82 2.22
N LYS A 34 -0.06 3.63 2.55
CA LYS A 34 -0.53 3.55 3.93
C LYS A 34 0.07 2.34 4.64
N GLU A 35 0.06 1.17 3.99
CA GLU A 35 0.67 -0.04 4.54
C GLU A 35 2.18 0.11 4.73
N ILE A 36 2.90 0.64 3.74
CA ILE A 36 4.35 0.89 3.83
C ILE A 36 4.65 1.78 5.04
N LYS A 37 3.94 2.91 5.19
CA LYS A 37 4.13 3.82 6.34
C LYS A 37 3.90 3.12 7.68
N GLN A 38 2.86 2.29 7.76
CA GLN A 38 2.56 1.53 8.97
C GLN A 38 3.68 0.54 9.29
N ARG A 39 4.12 -0.27 8.32
CA ARG A 39 5.20 -1.26 8.48
C ARG A 39 6.53 -0.63 8.88
N VAL A 40 6.87 0.52 8.28
CA VAL A 40 8.08 1.28 8.65
C VAL A 40 7.99 1.79 10.08
N THR A 41 6.81 2.24 10.51
CA THR A 41 6.59 2.71 11.89
C THR A 41 6.76 1.57 12.90
N GLU A 42 6.15 0.41 12.62
CA GLU A 42 6.29 -0.79 13.45
C GLU A 42 7.74 -1.25 13.55
N LEU A 43 8.45 -1.29 12.41
CA LEU A 43 9.87 -1.65 12.37
C LEU A 43 10.72 -0.69 13.18
N ASN A 44 10.52 0.62 13.05
CA ASN A 44 11.23 1.62 13.84
C ASN A 44 11.02 1.42 15.34
N GLN A 45 9.79 1.15 15.78
CA GLN A 45 9.51 0.88 17.20
C GLN A 45 10.23 -0.37 17.71
N LEU A 46 10.29 -1.43 16.89
CA LEU A 46 11.04 -2.66 17.23
C LEU A 46 12.54 -2.39 17.36
N LEU A 47 13.12 -1.66 16.39
CA LEU A 47 14.54 -1.32 16.41
C LEU A 47 14.90 -0.41 17.58
N LEU A 48 14.04 0.56 17.91
CA LEU A 48 14.21 1.39 19.11
C LEU A 48 14.21 0.55 20.38
N LYS A 49 13.26 -0.38 20.54
CA LYS A 49 13.22 -1.29 21.70
C LYS A 49 14.47 -2.16 21.77
N ALA A 50 14.91 -2.70 20.64
CA ALA A 50 16.13 -3.49 20.56
C ALA A 50 17.37 -2.67 20.98
N HIS A 51 17.48 -1.42 20.52
CA HIS A 51 18.53 -0.50 20.92
C HIS A 51 18.52 -0.23 22.43
N HIS A 52 17.36 0.08 23.01
CA HIS A 52 17.23 0.31 24.46
C HIS A 52 17.65 -0.91 25.30
N GLN A 53 17.38 -2.11 24.79
CA GLN A 53 17.77 -3.37 25.42
C GLN A 53 19.20 -3.81 25.08
N LYS A 54 19.99 -2.99 24.35
CA LYS A 54 21.33 -3.31 23.87
C LYS A 54 21.40 -4.64 23.11
N MET A 55 20.32 -4.98 22.39
CA MET A 55 20.25 -6.18 21.58
C MET A 55 21.09 -6.02 20.32
N LYS A 56 21.72 -7.11 19.87
CA LYS A 56 22.36 -7.12 18.55
C LYS A 56 21.27 -7.16 17.48
N VAL A 57 21.40 -6.32 16.46
CA VAL A 57 20.48 -6.25 15.31
C VAL A 57 21.27 -6.56 14.05
N GLU A 58 20.73 -7.44 13.20
CA GLU A 58 21.24 -7.68 11.85
C GLU A 58 20.13 -7.40 10.83
N LEU A 59 20.45 -6.59 9.82
CA LEU A 59 19.57 -6.21 8.72
C LEU A 59 20.16 -6.77 7.42
N ARG A 60 19.36 -7.48 6.63
CA ARG A 60 19.78 -7.99 5.32
C ARG A 60 18.69 -7.74 4.28
N THR A 61 19.08 -7.20 3.14
CA THR A 61 18.20 -7.17 1.98
C THR A 61 18.44 -8.42 1.14
N ALA A 62 17.37 -9.01 0.65
CA ALA A 62 17.43 -10.16 -0.24
C ALA A 62 16.38 -10.03 -1.32
N GLN A 63 16.65 -10.66 -2.44
CA GLN A 63 15.79 -10.70 -3.60
C GLN A 63 15.56 -12.16 -3.96
N PHE A 64 14.33 -12.49 -4.33
CA PHE A 64 14.02 -13.78 -4.92
C PHE A 64 13.06 -13.59 -6.08
N ASP A 65 13.26 -14.40 -7.10
CA ASP A 65 12.38 -14.45 -8.24
C ASP A 65 11.19 -15.35 -7.89
N THR A 66 9.99 -14.82 -8.07
CA THR A 66 8.74 -15.55 -7.90
C THR A 66 8.44 -16.38 -9.15
N MET A 67 7.57 -17.38 -9.01
CA MET A 67 7.23 -18.30 -10.10
C MET A 67 6.58 -17.63 -11.32
N ASP A 68 6.03 -16.42 -11.14
CA ASP A 68 5.45 -15.60 -12.21
C ASP A 68 6.49 -14.73 -12.95
N GLY A 69 7.78 -14.86 -12.61
CA GLY A 69 8.87 -14.11 -13.22
C GLY A 69 9.06 -12.69 -12.67
N SER A 70 8.33 -12.31 -11.62
CA SER A 70 8.59 -11.05 -10.91
C SER A 70 9.70 -11.21 -9.87
N THR A 71 10.40 -10.12 -9.55
CA THR A 71 11.46 -10.12 -8.51
C THR A 71 10.94 -9.39 -7.28
N VAL A 72 10.87 -10.08 -6.15
CA VAL A 72 10.46 -9.50 -4.87
C VAL A 72 11.69 -9.18 -4.04
N THR A 73 11.80 -7.93 -3.59
CA THR A 73 12.83 -7.49 -2.64
C THR A 73 12.25 -7.47 -1.23
N TYR A 74 12.93 -8.09 -0.26
CA TYR A 74 12.51 -8.08 1.14
C TYR A 74 13.67 -7.72 2.07
N LEU A 75 13.30 -7.26 3.28
CA LEU A 75 14.22 -6.92 4.37
C LEU A 75 14.09 -7.95 5.49
N ASP A 76 15.14 -8.73 5.73
CA ASP A 76 15.27 -9.64 6.87
C ASP A 76 15.88 -8.89 8.07
N VAL A 77 15.20 -8.94 9.22
CA VAL A 77 15.59 -8.26 10.45
C VAL A 77 15.70 -9.27 11.59
N LYS A 78 16.92 -9.50 12.07
CA LYS A 78 17.22 -10.43 13.17
C LYS A 78 17.62 -9.67 14.42
N LEU A 79 16.93 -9.95 15.52
CA LEU A 79 17.16 -9.37 16.84
C LEU A 79 17.66 -10.45 17.79
N TYR A 80 18.86 -10.27 18.36
CA TYR A 80 19.45 -11.23 19.28
C TYR A 80 19.41 -10.68 20.71
N LYS A 81 18.70 -11.39 21.59
CA LYS A 81 18.66 -11.12 23.02
C LYS A 81 19.70 -11.99 23.72
N GLN A 82 20.53 -11.40 24.58
CA GLN A 82 21.31 -12.19 25.53
C GLN A 82 20.36 -12.68 26.63
N LEU A 83 20.39 -13.99 26.88
CA LEU A 83 19.61 -14.66 27.93
C LEU A 83 20.31 -14.56 29.28
#